data_AF-A0A3D5NK63-F1
#
_entry.id   AF-A0A3D5NK63-F1
#
_cell.length_a   1.000
_cell.length_b   1.000
_cell.length_c   1.000
_cell.angle_alpha   90.00
_cell.angle_beta   90.00
_cell.angle_gamma   90.00
#
_symmetry.space_group_name_H-M   'P 1'
#
loop_
_entity.id
_entity.type
_entity.pdbx_description
1 polymer ?
#
loop_
_entity_poly.entity_id
_entity_poly.type
_entity_poly.pdbx_seq_one_letter_code
_entity_poly.pdbx_strand_id
1 'polypeptide(L)' 'AVKVTDAGVIYQKLLEKGFIVRPVEMQGYLRVSVGTRNENEEFLDALKSVL' A
#
# COMPACT_ATOMS: atom_id res chain seq x y z
N ALA A 1 -3.23 5.54 -8.10
CA ALA A 1 -1.95 5.60 -7.37
C ALA A 1 -2.20 6.33 -6.06
N VAL A 2 -1.65 5.85 -4.94
CA VAL A 2 -1.84 6.48 -3.61
C VAL A 2 -0.58 7.28 -3.29
N LYS A 3 -0.75 8.54 -2.89
CA LYS A 3 0.35 9.41 -2.42
C LYS A 3 0.56 9.15 -0.93
N VAL A 4 1.77 8.77 -0.55
CA VAL A 4 2.17 8.51 0.83
C VAL A 4 3.46 9.26 1.16
N THR A 5 3.59 9.72 2.40
CA THR A 5 4.74 10.51 2.86
C THR A 5 6.02 9.68 2.86
N ASP A 6 5.92 8.41 3.28
CA ASP A 6 7.04 7.48 3.39
C ASP A 6 6.74 6.17 2.63
N ALA A 7 6.89 6.21 1.30
CA ALA A 7 6.62 5.05 0.45
C ALA A 7 7.42 3.81 0.85
N GLY A 8 8.65 3.96 1.35
CA GLY A 8 9.48 2.85 1.82
C GLY A 8 8.94 2.16 3.08
N VAL A 9 8.55 2.94 4.10
CA VAL A 9 8.02 2.41 5.36
C VAL A 9 6.64 1.80 5.15
N ILE A 10 5.78 2.49 4.38
CA ILE A 10 4.44 1.99 4.04
C ILE A 10 4.55 0.70 3.22
N TYR A 11 5.48 0.64 2.25
CA TYR A 11 5.76 -0.58 1.47
C TYR A 11 6.09 -1.76 2.38
N GLN A 12 7.02 -1.57 3.31
CA GLN A 12 7.46 -2.66 4.19
C GLN A 12 6.34 -3.14 5.13
N LYS A 13 5.59 -2.22 5.73
CA LYS A 13 4.45 -2.58 6.59
C LYS A 13 3.30 -3.22 5.81
N LEU A 14 3.07 -2.82 4.56
CA LEU A 14 2.11 -3.49 3.67
C LEU A 14 2.57 -4.90 3.31
N LEU A 15 3.88 -5.09 3.06
CA LEU A 15 4.47 -6.40 2.81
C LEU A 15 4.30 -7.34 4.01
N GLU A 16 4.53 -6.85 5.24
CA GLU A 16 4.31 -7.59 6.49
C GLU A 16 2.84 -8.00 6.68
N LYS A 17 1.90 -7.18 6.22
CA LYS A 17 0.46 -7.50 6.21
C LYS A 17 0.03 -8.41 5.06
N GLY A 18 0.94 -8.81 4.17
CA GLY A 18 0.66 -9.70 3.04
C GLY A 18 0.23 -9.00 1.75
N PHE A 19 0.29 -7.66 1.70
CA PHE A 19 -0.02 -6.89 0.49
C PHE A 19 1.22 -6.68 -0.38
N ILE A 20 1.20 -7.26 -1.58
CA ILE A 20 2.28 -7.13 -2.56
C ILE A 20 2.09 -5.83 -3.34
N VAL A 21 2.63 -4.73 -2.82
CA VAL A 21 2.68 -3.44 -3.53
C VAL A 21 3.98 -3.32 -4.32
N ARG A 22 3.96 -2.58 -5.43
CA ARG A 22 5.17 -2.32 -6.25
C ARG A 22 5.59 -0.86 -6.09
N PRO A 23 6.84 -0.57 -5.70
CA PRO A 23 7.36 0.78 -5.73
C PRO A 23 7.45 1.25 -7.18
N VAL A 24 7.03 2.49 -7.43
CA VAL A 24 7.28 3.18 -8.71
C VAL A 24 8.43 4.15 -8.50
N GLU A 25 9.15 4.51 -9.58
CA GLU A 25 10.29 5.45 -9.53
C GLU A 25 9.88 6.89 -9.13
N MET A 26 8.61 7.12 -8.78
CA MET A 26 8.09 8.38 -8.28
C MET A 26 8.12 8.38 -6.74
N GLN A 27 8.86 9.35 -6.17
CA GLN A 27 8.94 9.53 -4.72
C GLN A 27 7.55 9.67 -4.09
N GLY A 28 7.24 8.83 -3.11
CA GLY A 28 5.97 8.87 -2.39
C GLY A 28 4.79 8.17 -3.09
N TYR A 29 5.02 7.41 -4.16
CA TYR A 29 3.96 6.67 -4.85
C TYR A 29 4.17 5.16 -4.77
N LEU A 30 3.08 4.45 -4.47
CA LEU A 30 3.02 2.99 -4.52
C LEU A 30 1.98 2.55 -5.55
N ARG A 31 2.35 1.58 -6.39
CA ARG A 31 1.42 0.91 -7.28
C ARG A 31 0.80 -0.27 -6.55
N VAL A 32 -0.51 -0.19 -6.40
CA VAL A 32 -1.34 -1.22 -5.77
C VAL A 32 -2.18 -1.88 -6.85
N SER A 33 -2.25 -3.21 -6.82
CA SER A 33 -3.17 -3.97 -7.65
C SER A 33 -4.50 -4.06 -6.90
N VAL A 34 -5.57 -3.59 -7.52
CA VAL A 34 -6.91 -3.71 -6.96
C VAL A 34 -7.45 -5.10 -7.28
N GLY A 35 -7.77 -5.87 -6.23
CA GLY A 35 -8.36 -7.19 -6.32
C GLY A 35 -9.88 -7.15 -6.14
N THR A 36 -10.41 -8.11 -5.39
CA THR A 36 -11.82 -8.13 -4.97
C THR A 36 -12.14 -7.04 -3.96
N ARG A 37 -13.44 -6.77 -3.75
CA ARG A 37 -13.90 -5.76 -2.79
C ARG A 37 -13.36 -6.02 -1.37
N ASN A 38 -13.34 -7.27 -0.95
CA ASN A 38 -12.87 -7.68 0.37
C ASN A 38 -11.36 -7.40 0.54
N GLU A 39 -10.55 -7.70 -0.48
CA GLU A 39 -9.12 -7.36 -0.50
C GLU A 39 -8.89 -5.85 -0.46
N ASN A 40 -9.73 -5.07 -1.16
CA ASN A 40 -9.67 -3.62 -1.12
C ASN A 40 -10.01 -3.05 0.26
N GLU A 41 -11.00 -3.61 0.95
CA GLU A 41 -11.38 -3.16 2.30
C GLU A 41 -10.25 -3.45 3.30
N GLU A 42 -9.69 -4.67 3.26
CA GLU A 42 -8.54 -5.04 4.08
C GLU A 42 -7.31 -4.17 3.76
N PHE A 43 -7.07 -3.86 2.48
CA PHE A 43 -6.00 -2.97 2.05
C PHE A 43 -6.17 -1.55 2.57
N LEU A 44 -7.40 -1.02 2.52
CA LEU A 44 -7.72 0.32 3.04
C LEU A 44 -7.58 0.38 4.56
N ASP A 45 -8.01 -0.67 5.27
CA ASP A 45 -7.83 -0.78 6.72
C ASP A 45 -6.35 -0.86 7.10
N ALA A 46 -5.60 -1.72 6.41
CA ALA A 46 -4.15 -1.79 6.53
C ALA A 46 -3.54 -0.41 6.31
N LEU A 47 -3.81 0.25 5.18
CA LEU A 47 -3.34 1.61 4.87
C LEU A 47 -3.63 2.61 6.00
N LYS A 48 -4.85 2.63 6.53
CA LYS A 48 -5.21 3.51 7.65
C LYS A 48 -4.43 3.22 8.93
N SER A 49 -4.08 1.96 9.16
CA SER A 49 -3.24 1.56 10.29
C SER A 49 -1.76 1.91 10.07
N VAL A 50 -1.32 2.13 8.82
CA VAL A 50 0.06 2.45 8.47
C VAL A 50 0.34 3.94 8.34
N LEU A 51 -0.66 4.70 7.88
CA LEU A 51 -0.68 6.17 7.75
C LEU A 51 -0.70 6.86 9.12
#